data_AF-A0A352VLZ7-F1
#
_entry.id   AF-A0A352VLZ7-F1
#
_cell.length_a   1.000
_cell.length_b   1.000
_cell.length_c   1.000
_cell.angle_alpha   90.00
_cell.angle_beta   90.00
_cell.angle_gamma   90.00
#
_symmetry.space_group_name_H-M   'P 1'
#
loop_
_entity.id
_entity.type
_entity.pdbx_description
1 polymer ?
#
loop_
_entity_poly.entity_id
_entity_poly.type
_entity_poly.pdbx_seq_one_letter_code
_entity_poly.pdbx_strand_id
1 'polypeptide(L)'
;MLAIGLALSQVAPGRATMATPFVIQFDGQPLWLGNGAIMHVLATWFAPGVLGETPVLLHPLALAGWLGLFVTALNLLPLGQLDGGHILYALLPKHQGKVARLFMLALFPLGFLWWGWWAWALLIALLHRGRINHPPVVQAEESIGRARRTLGWLLVAIFFLTFVPVPLNI
;
A
#
# COMPACT_ATOMS: atom_id res chain seq x y z
N MET A 1 -3.22 3.17 17.82
CA MET A 1 -3.86 4.39 17.28
C MET A 1 -4.91 4.07 16.23
N LEU A 2 -4.60 3.32 15.16
CA LEU A 2 -5.61 2.95 14.15
C LEU A 2 -6.85 2.25 14.73
N ALA A 3 -6.67 1.19 15.54
CA ALA A 3 -7.79 0.46 16.16
C ALA A 3 -8.68 1.37 17.05
N ILE A 4 -8.07 2.28 17.81
CA ILE A 4 -8.79 3.27 18.60
C ILE A 4 -9.57 4.22 17.68
N GLY A 5 -8.93 4.71 16.62
CA GLY A 5 -9.61 5.53 15.62
C GLY A 5 -10.79 4.81 14.96
N LEU A 6 -10.66 3.52 14.66
CA LEU A 6 -11.74 2.70 14.10
C LEU A 6 -12.91 2.57 15.08
N ALA A 7 -12.62 2.33 16.36
CA ALA A 7 -13.63 2.29 17.42
C ALA A 7 -14.35 3.63 17.64
N LEU A 8 -13.69 4.75 17.33
CA LEU A 8 -14.26 6.10 17.38
C LEU A 8 -14.93 6.53 16.08
N SER A 9 -14.85 5.72 15.02
CA SER A 9 -15.47 6.01 13.73
C SER A 9 -16.99 5.83 13.83
N GLN A 10 -17.74 6.32 12.84
CA GLN A 10 -19.21 6.29 12.86
C GLN A 10 -19.75 5.68 11.56
N VAL A 11 -20.98 5.19 11.59
CA VAL A 11 -21.66 4.76 10.37
C VAL A 11 -22.21 5.99 9.65
N ALA A 12 -22.03 6.07 8.34
CA ALA A 12 -22.58 7.12 7.49
C ALA A 12 -23.68 6.59 6.57
N PRO A 13 -24.67 7.42 6.20
CA PRO A 13 -25.66 7.05 5.20
C PRO A 13 -25.01 6.94 3.81
N GLY A 14 -25.43 5.95 3.02
CA GLY A 14 -24.94 5.75 1.66
C GLY A 14 -24.74 4.27 1.33
N ARG A 15 -24.12 4.01 0.18
CA ARG A 15 -23.72 2.66 -0.23
C ARG A 15 -22.21 2.54 -0.19
N ALA A 16 -21.72 1.55 0.54
CA ALA A 16 -20.33 1.16 0.55
C ALA A 16 -20.08 -0.03 -0.38
N THR A 17 -18.82 -0.30 -0.69
CA THR A 17 -18.40 -1.58 -1.28
C THR A 17 -17.28 -2.18 -0.43
N MET A 18 -16.98 -3.46 -0.62
CA MET A 18 -15.85 -4.10 0.06
C MET A 18 -14.49 -3.47 -0.31
N ALA A 19 -14.40 -2.90 -1.51
CA ALA A 19 -13.20 -2.25 -2.01
C ALA A 19 -12.99 -0.86 -1.36
N THR A 20 -14.07 -0.10 -1.17
CA THR A 20 -14.04 1.26 -0.60
C THR A 20 -15.11 1.45 0.48
N PRO A 21 -15.00 0.80 1.65
CA PRO A 21 -16.02 0.85 2.70
C PRO A 21 -15.91 2.08 3.60
N PHE A 22 -14.79 2.80 3.52
CA PHE A 22 -14.48 3.93 4.38
C PHE A 22 -14.77 5.24 3.64
N VAL A 23 -15.25 6.25 4.36
CA VAL A 23 -15.53 7.57 3.81
C VAL A 23 -15.00 8.66 4.73
N ILE A 24 -14.55 9.77 4.15
CA ILE A 24 -14.31 11.02 4.86
C ILE A 24 -15.06 12.15 4.14
N GLN A 25 -15.41 13.20 4.86
CA GLN A 25 -15.93 14.43 4.25
C GLN A 25 -14.77 15.37 3.96
N PHE A 26 -14.59 15.71 2.69
CA PHE A 26 -13.58 16.67 2.25
C PHE A 26 -14.27 17.75 1.42
N ASP A 27 -14.24 18.98 1.91
CA ASP A 27 -14.90 20.14 1.26
C ASP A 27 -16.38 19.90 0.92
N GLY A 28 -17.12 19.26 1.84
CA GLY A 28 -18.53 18.91 1.66
C GLY A 28 -18.80 17.73 0.71
N GLN A 29 -17.76 17.16 0.08
CA GLN A 29 -17.88 15.99 -0.79
C GLN A 29 -17.38 14.72 -0.08
N PRO A 30 -18.02 13.56 -0.30
CA PRO A 30 -17.52 12.29 0.20
C PRO A 30 -16.28 11.88 -0.59
N LEU A 31 -15.21 11.52 0.13
CA LEU A 31 -14.04 10.84 -0.44
C LEU A 31 -13.98 9.44 0.14
N TRP A 32 -14.06 8.44 -0.74
CA TRP A 32 -14.05 7.03 -0.37
C TRP A 32 -12.62 6.51 -0.31
N LEU A 33 -12.32 5.74 0.73
CA LEU A 33 -10.99 5.20 0.97
C LEU A 33 -10.99 3.68 0.83
N GLY A 34 -9.91 3.17 0.26
CA GLY A 34 -9.73 1.77 -0.04
C GLY A 34 -9.50 0.89 1.17
N ASN A 35 -9.77 -0.40 0.98
CA ASN A 35 -9.61 -1.41 2.01
C ASN A 35 -8.52 -2.43 1.64
N GLY A 36 -7.42 -2.43 2.40
CA GLY A 36 -6.38 -3.46 2.35
C GLY A 36 -6.63 -4.57 3.38
N ALA A 37 -5.86 -5.65 3.35
CA ALA A 37 -6.11 -6.82 4.20
C ALA A 37 -6.04 -6.50 5.70
N ILE A 38 -5.00 -5.78 6.15
CA ILE A 38 -4.89 -5.40 7.57
C ILE A 38 -5.99 -4.44 7.99
N MET A 39 -6.36 -3.50 7.13
CA MET A 39 -7.43 -2.55 7.39
C MET A 39 -8.77 -3.28 7.49
N HIS A 40 -9.03 -4.24 6.60
CA HIS A 40 -10.23 -5.06 6.62
C HIS A 40 -10.38 -5.80 7.94
N VAL A 41 -9.33 -6.54 8.34
CA VAL A 41 -9.34 -7.28 9.61
C VAL A 41 -9.57 -6.31 10.77
N LEU A 42 -8.77 -5.25 10.91
CA LEU A 42 -8.94 -4.33 12.04
C LEU A 42 -10.32 -3.68 12.04
N ALA A 43 -10.84 -3.30 10.89
CA ALA A 43 -12.17 -2.70 10.80
C ALA A 43 -13.28 -3.70 11.15
N THR A 44 -13.16 -4.99 10.82
CA THR A 44 -14.13 -6.00 11.28
C THR A 44 -14.18 -6.17 12.79
N TRP A 45 -13.07 -5.92 13.49
CA TRP A 45 -13.02 -6.06 14.96
C TRP A 45 -13.36 -4.76 15.70
N PHE A 46 -13.04 -3.60 15.12
CA PHE A 46 -13.09 -2.32 15.83
C PHE A 46 -14.01 -1.27 15.21
N ALA A 47 -14.29 -1.32 13.91
CA ALA A 47 -15.16 -0.32 13.28
C ALA A 47 -16.64 -0.64 13.52
N PRO A 48 -17.52 0.36 13.58
CA PRO A 48 -18.95 0.12 13.66
C PRO A 48 -19.52 -0.32 12.31
N GLY A 49 -20.63 -1.04 12.35
CA GLY A 49 -21.36 -1.47 11.15
C GLY A 49 -20.74 -2.67 10.45
N VAL A 50 -21.23 -2.95 9.24
CA VAL A 50 -20.79 -4.10 8.42
C VAL A 50 -20.08 -3.56 7.18
N LEU A 51 -18.81 -3.96 7.01
CA LEU A 51 -18.00 -3.52 5.87
C LEU A 51 -18.64 -3.98 4.56
N GLY A 52 -18.72 -3.06 3.60
CA GLY A 52 -19.33 -3.30 2.29
C GLY A 52 -20.86 -3.16 2.25
N GLU A 53 -21.52 -3.05 3.40
CA GLU A 53 -22.96 -2.72 3.47
C GLU A 53 -23.15 -1.27 3.88
N THR A 54 -22.59 -0.90 5.04
CA THR A 54 -22.72 0.43 5.61
C THR A 54 -21.39 1.19 5.53
N PRO A 55 -21.36 2.40 4.96
CA PRO A 55 -20.18 3.25 4.98
C PRO A 55 -19.69 3.55 6.40
N VAL A 56 -18.37 3.47 6.60
CA VAL A 56 -17.73 3.87 7.85
C VAL A 56 -17.08 5.24 7.67
N LEU A 57 -17.65 6.27 8.29
CA LEU A 57 -17.06 7.59 8.41
C LEU A 57 -15.85 7.53 9.35
N LEU A 58 -14.65 7.60 8.78
CA LEU A 58 -13.42 7.46 9.56
C LEU A 58 -13.22 8.65 10.49
N HIS A 59 -12.95 8.34 11.76
CA HIS A 59 -12.41 9.33 12.70
C HIS A 59 -11.03 9.82 12.20
N PRO A 60 -10.63 11.10 12.42
CA PRO A 60 -9.32 11.62 11.99
C PRO A 60 -8.12 10.78 12.45
N LEU A 61 -8.23 10.15 13.63
CA LEU A 61 -7.21 9.22 14.14
C LEU A 61 -7.12 7.93 13.31
N ALA A 62 -8.25 7.41 12.83
CA ALA A 62 -8.27 6.25 11.92
C ALA A 62 -7.70 6.62 10.57
N LEU A 63 -8.07 7.80 10.04
CA LEU A 63 -7.52 8.34 8.80
C LEU A 63 -5.99 8.46 8.85
N ALA A 64 -5.44 9.00 9.95
CA ALA A 64 -3.99 9.07 10.14
C ALA A 64 -3.34 7.68 10.13
N GLY A 65 -3.97 6.69 10.78
CA GLY A 65 -3.50 5.30 10.74
C GLY A 65 -3.56 4.69 9.34
N TRP A 66 -4.66 4.91 8.62
CA TRP A 66 -4.83 4.47 7.23
C TRP A 66 -3.78 5.08 6.31
N LEU A 67 -3.53 6.39 6.43
CA LEU A 67 -2.46 7.08 5.68
C LEU A 67 -1.09 6.49 5.99
N GLY A 68 -0.82 6.17 7.26
CA GLY A 68 0.42 5.49 7.66
C GLY A 68 0.58 4.12 6.98
N LEU A 69 -0.49 3.31 6.93
CA LEU A 69 -0.49 2.03 6.21
C LEU A 69 -0.27 2.23 4.71
N PHE A 70 -0.92 3.24 4.12
CA PHE A 70 -0.80 3.55 2.70
C PHE A 70 0.63 3.98 2.32
N VAL A 71 1.22 4.91 3.08
CA VAL A 71 2.62 5.34 2.88
C VAL A 71 3.58 4.16 3.09
N THR A 72 3.32 3.29 4.08
CA THR A 72 4.11 2.06 4.28
C THR A 72 4.03 1.15 3.06
N ALA A 73 2.83 0.93 2.49
CA ALA A 73 2.66 0.13 1.29
C ALA A 73 3.40 0.72 0.09
N LEU A 74 3.35 2.05 -0.09
CA LEU A 74 4.06 2.75 -1.15
C LEU A 74 5.59 2.60 -1.01
N ASN A 75 6.14 2.75 0.20
CA ASN A 75 7.57 2.59 0.43
C ASN A 75 8.06 1.16 0.23
N LEU A 76 7.18 0.17 0.44
CA LEU A 76 7.50 -1.24 0.26
C LEU A 76 7.23 -1.77 -1.16
N LEU A 77 6.88 -0.91 -2.12
CA LEU A 77 6.78 -1.32 -3.52
C LEU A 77 8.13 -1.89 -4.00
N PRO A 78 8.14 -3.00 -4.76
CA PRO A 78 9.37 -3.67 -5.22
C PRO A 78 10.00 -2.94 -6.42
N LEU A 79 10.18 -1.62 -6.30
CA LEU A 79 10.59 -0.73 -7.36
C LEU A 79 11.74 0.17 -6.91
N GLY A 80 12.87 0.07 -7.63
CA GLY A 80 13.83 1.15 -7.63
C GLY A 80 14.49 1.48 -6.29
N GLN A 81 14.57 2.77 -5.96
CA GLN A 81 15.10 3.33 -4.71
C GLN A 81 14.14 3.24 -3.52
N LEU A 82 12.93 2.71 -3.68
CA LEU A 82 12.03 2.52 -2.54
C LEU A 82 12.59 1.42 -1.62
N ASP A 83 12.19 1.43 -0.35
CA ASP A 83 12.66 0.45 0.63
C ASP A 83 12.36 -0.99 0.18
N GLY A 84 11.19 -1.21 -0.45
CA GLY A 84 10.82 -2.51 -1.03
C GLY A 84 11.77 -2.98 -2.14
N GLY A 85 12.33 -2.06 -2.93
CA GLY A 85 13.35 -2.36 -3.91
C GLY A 85 14.67 -2.84 -3.29
N HIS A 86 15.11 -2.17 -2.22
CA HIS A 86 16.32 -2.54 -1.46
C HIS A 86 16.14 -3.87 -0.70
N ILE A 87 14.98 -4.07 -0.06
CA ILE A 87 14.64 -5.33 0.62
C ILE A 87 14.65 -6.48 -0.38
N LEU A 88 14.03 -6.29 -1.54
CA LEU A 88 14.02 -7.30 -2.59
C LEU A 88 15.41 -7.57 -3.17
N TYR A 89 16.23 -6.53 -3.32
CA TYR A 89 17.64 -6.67 -3.72
C TYR A 89 18.42 -7.53 -2.71
N ALA A 90 18.24 -7.27 -1.41
CA ALA A 90 18.91 -8.02 -0.35
C ALA A 90 18.44 -9.49 -0.26
N LEU A 91 17.14 -9.76 -0.49
CA LEU A 91 16.59 -11.12 -0.45
C LEU A 91 16.87 -11.93 -1.71
N LEU A 92 16.75 -11.31 -2.88
CA LEU A 92 16.76 -11.94 -4.19
C LEU A 92 17.54 -11.09 -5.22
N PRO A 93 18.86 -10.88 -5.05
CA PRO A 93 19.64 -9.94 -5.86
C PRO A 93 19.59 -10.26 -7.37
N LYS A 94 19.55 -11.55 -7.73
CA LYS A 94 19.46 -12.02 -9.13
C LYS A 94 18.09 -11.78 -9.78
N HIS A 95 17.03 -11.65 -8.98
CA HIS A 95 15.64 -11.55 -9.47
C HIS A 95 15.06 -10.15 -9.32
N GLN A 96 15.67 -9.27 -8.51
CA GLN A 96 15.17 -7.92 -8.24
C GLN A 96 14.81 -7.15 -9.52
N GLY A 97 15.70 -7.10 -10.51
CA GLY A 97 15.42 -6.39 -11.77
C GLY A 97 14.33 -7.03 -12.65
N LYS A 98 14.08 -8.33 -12.50
CA LYS A 98 12.94 -9.01 -13.17
C LYS A 98 11.63 -8.66 -12.47
N VAL A 99 11.60 -8.74 -11.14
CA VAL A 99 10.42 -8.43 -10.33
C VAL A 99 10.05 -6.95 -10.45
N ALA A 100 11.02 -6.03 -10.42
CA ALA A 100 10.76 -4.61 -10.59
C ALA A 100 10.15 -4.30 -11.97
N ARG A 101 10.64 -4.92 -13.03
CA ARG A 101 10.04 -4.81 -14.38
C ARG A 101 8.64 -5.38 -14.44
N LEU A 102 8.42 -6.57 -13.87
CA LEU A 102 7.10 -7.19 -13.83
C LEU A 102 6.11 -6.33 -13.04
N PHE A 103 6.55 -5.74 -11.93
CA PHE A 103 5.72 -4.87 -11.11
C PHE A 103 5.41 -3.54 -11.82
N MET A 104 6.37 -2.93 -12.53
CA MET A 104 6.09 -1.78 -13.41
C MET A 104 5.05 -2.12 -14.49
N LEU A 105 5.14 -3.31 -15.10
CA LEU A 105 4.14 -3.77 -16.06
C LEU A 105 2.78 -4.00 -15.39
N ALA A 106 2.75 -4.51 -14.15
CA ALA A 106 1.53 -4.71 -13.37
C ALA A 106 0.88 -3.40 -12.91
N LEU A 107 1.63 -2.29 -12.80
CA LEU A 107 1.06 -0.97 -12.52
C LEU A 107 0.15 -0.46 -13.64
N PHE A 108 0.36 -0.91 -14.88
CA PHE A 108 -0.47 -0.50 -16.01
C PHE A 108 -1.95 -0.94 -15.85
N PRO A 109 -2.27 -2.24 -15.63
CA PRO A 109 -3.64 -2.66 -15.37
C PRO A 109 -4.19 -2.09 -14.04
N LEU A 110 -3.34 -1.92 -13.02
CA LEU A 110 -3.74 -1.29 -11.75
C LEU A 110 -4.22 0.16 -11.94
N GLY A 111 -3.65 0.91 -12.89
CA GLY A 111 -4.08 2.28 -13.15
C GLY A 111 -5.48 2.44 -13.71
N PHE A 112 -6.07 1.39 -14.30
CA PHE A 112 -7.50 1.38 -14.62
C PHE A 112 -8.38 1.27 -13.37
N LEU A 113 -7.86 0.69 -12.29
CA LEU A 113 -8.55 0.65 -10.99
C LEU A 113 -8.41 1.98 -10.24
N TRP A 114 -7.23 2.60 -10.31
CA TRP A 114 -6.99 3.92 -9.73
C TRP A 114 -5.89 4.65 -10.50
N TRP A 115 -6.25 5.78 -11.12
CA TRP A 115 -5.36 6.57 -11.98
C TRP A 115 -4.05 6.98 -11.30
N GLY A 116 -4.05 7.10 -9.96
CA GLY A 116 -2.86 7.40 -9.16
C GLY A 116 -1.72 6.39 -9.36
N TRP A 117 -2.01 5.14 -9.77
CA TRP A 117 -0.96 4.17 -10.10
C TRP A 117 -0.19 4.54 -11.36
N TRP A 118 -0.83 5.15 -12.36
CA TRP A 118 -0.11 5.67 -13.53
C TRP A 118 0.73 6.89 -13.16
N ALA A 119 0.21 7.77 -12.29
CA ALA A 119 0.98 8.90 -11.77
C ALA A 119 2.22 8.42 -10.99
N TRP A 120 2.07 7.40 -10.14
CA TRP A 120 3.18 6.76 -9.43
C TRP A 120 4.17 6.07 -10.39
N ALA A 121 3.68 5.33 -11.39
CA ALA A 121 4.54 4.70 -12.38
C ALA A 121 5.38 5.74 -13.14
N LEU A 122 4.77 6.85 -13.54
CA LEU A 122 5.45 7.97 -14.19
C LEU A 122 6.48 8.61 -13.26
N LEU A 123 6.10 8.91 -12.01
CA LEU A 123 7.01 9.50 -11.01
C LEU A 123 8.22 8.59 -10.79
N ILE A 124 8.00 7.29 -10.62
CA ILE A 124 9.08 6.30 -10.44
C ILE A 124 9.96 6.24 -11.70
N ALA A 125 9.37 6.22 -12.90
CA ALA A 125 10.13 6.22 -14.15
C ALA A 125 11.02 7.48 -14.30
N LEU A 126 10.51 8.65 -13.90
CA LEU A 126 11.25 9.92 -13.90
C LEU A 126 12.37 9.92 -12.86
N LEU A 127 12.10 9.51 -11.62
CA LEU A 127 13.09 9.44 -10.53
C LEU A 127 14.23 8.47 -10.87
N HIS A 128 13.90 7.37 -11.56
CA HIS A 128 14.89 6.40 -12.04
C HIS A 128 15.63 6.87 -13.29
N ARG A 129 15.30 8.04 -13.85
CA ARG A 129 15.83 8.54 -15.14
C ARG A 129 15.72 7.47 -16.25
N GLY A 130 14.65 6.68 -16.24
CA GLY A 130 14.46 5.54 -17.15
C GLY A 130 15.37 4.32 -16.89
N ARG A 131 16.23 4.34 -15.86
CA ARG A 131 17.06 3.19 -15.46
C ARG A 131 16.29 2.28 -14.51
N ILE A 132 15.63 1.28 -15.08
CA ILE A 132 14.86 0.28 -14.33
C ILE A 132 15.78 -0.68 -13.55
N ASN A 133 17.06 -0.77 -13.92
CA ASN A 133 18.02 -1.63 -13.25
C ASN A 133 18.82 -0.85 -12.20
N HIS A 134 18.81 -1.36 -10.96
CA HIS A 134 19.73 -0.92 -9.92
C HIS A 134 21.17 -1.21 -10.42
N PRO A 135 22.12 -0.25 -10.31
CA PRO A 135 23.52 -0.54 -10.59
C PRO A 135 23.97 -1.76 -9.78
N PRO A 136 24.61 -2.77 -10.40
CA PRO A 136 25.11 -3.92 -9.66
C PRO A 136 26.08 -3.42 -8.59
N VAL A 137 25.86 -3.82 -7.34
CA VAL A 137 26.76 -3.50 -6.23
C VAL A 137 28.09 -4.19 -6.54
N VAL A 138 29.17 -3.41 -6.59
CA VAL A 138 30.53 -3.85 -6.97
C VAL A 138 31.07 -4.94 -6.02
N GLN A 139 30.51 -5.02 -4.80
CA GLN A 139 30.77 -6.07 -3.82
C GLN A 139 29.44 -6.51 -3.20
N ALA A 140 28.81 -7.54 -3.77
CA ALA A 140 27.66 -8.16 -3.13
C ALA A 140 28.14 -8.95 -1.90
N GLU A 141 27.68 -8.62 -0.70
CA GLU A 141 27.75 -9.56 0.43
C GLU A 141 27.06 -10.87 0.00
N GLU A 142 27.78 -11.99 0.06
CA GLU A 142 27.30 -13.28 -0.44
C GLU A 142 26.00 -13.74 0.23
N SER A 143 25.74 -13.32 1.47
CA SER A 143 24.50 -13.62 2.16
C SER A 143 24.18 -12.62 3.27
N ILE A 144 22.92 -12.20 3.33
CA ILE A 144 22.39 -11.51 4.51
C ILE A 144 22.22 -12.52 5.67
N GLY A 145 22.63 -12.13 6.87
CA GLY A 145 22.46 -12.96 8.07
C GLY A 145 21.00 -13.39 8.30
N ARG A 146 20.79 -14.54 8.95
CA ARG A 146 19.46 -15.16 9.13
C ARG A 146 18.40 -14.20 9.67
N ALA A 147 18.74 -13.38 10.66
CA ALA A 147 17.82 -12.39 11.24
C ALA A 147 17.34 -11.35 10.21
N ARG A 148 18.26 -10.78 9.41
CA ARG A 148 17.92 -9.80 8.36
C ARG A 148 17.09 -10.42 7.25
N ARG A 149 17.35 -11.70 6.92
CA ARG A 149 16.55 -12.44 5.94
C ARG A 149 15.10 -12.64 6.41
N THR A 150 14.90 -13.02 7.68
CA THR A 150 13.57 -13.15 8.25
C THR A 150 12.83 -11.81 8.27
N LEU A 151 13.50 -10.73 8.67
CA LEU A 151 12.93 -9.38 8.64
C LEU A 151 12.54 -8.93 7.22
N GLY A 152 13.38 -9.22 6.23
CA GLY A 152 13.06 -8.90 4.84
C GLY A 152 11.79 -9.60 4.36
N TRP A 153 11.64 -10.91 4.63
CA TRP A 153 10.41 -11.63 4.27
C TRP A 153 9.18 -11.14 5.04
N LEU A 154 9.35 -10.74 6.31
CA LEU A 154 8.29 -10.13 7.10
C LEU A 154 7.85 -8.79 6.49
N LEU A 155 8.77 -7.96 6.00
CA LEU A 155 8.44 -6.71 5.31
C LEU A 155 7.74 -6.95 3.96
N VAL A 156 8.12 -8.00 3.23
CA VAL A 156 7.39 -8.43 2.03
C VAL A 156 5.96 -8.85 2.39
N ALA A 157 5.75 -9.57 3.50
CA ALA A 157 4.41 -9.90 3.96
C ALA A 157 3.62 -8.65 4.37
N ILE A 158 4.24 -7.70 5.08
CA ILE A 158 3.63 -6.42 5.44
C ILE A 158 3.18 -5.66 4.20
N PHE A 159 3.99 -5.61 3.14
CA PHE A 159 3.58 -4.99 1.87
C PHE A 159 2.24 -5.54 1.38
N PHE A 160 2.09 -6.86 1.29
CA PHE A 160 0.82 -7.45 0.83
C PHE A 160 -0.33 -7.22 1.81
N LEU A 161 -0.06 -7.12 3.12
CA LEU A 161 -1.07 -6.83 4.13
C LEU A 161 -1.56 -5.37 4.09
N THR A 162 -0.67 -4.44 3.74
CA THR A 162 -0.97 -3.00 3.71
C THR A 162 -1.34 -2.49 2.31
N PHE A 163 -1.06 -3.25 1.25
CA PHE A 163 -1.37 -2.84 -0.12
C PHE A 163 -2.87 -2.66 -0.34
N VAL A 164 -3.25 -1.53 -0.94
CA VAL A 164 -4.63 -1.16 -1.22
C VAL A 164 -4.76 -0.91 -2.73
N PRO A 165 -5.41 -1.79 -3.51
CA PRO A 165 -5.48 -1.66 -4.97
C PRO A 165 -6.20 -0.40 -5.45
N VAL A 166 -7.24 0.05 -4.73
CA VAL A 166 -8.00 1.28 -5.01
C VAL A 166 -7.93 2.18 -3.78
N PRO A 167 -6.87 2.98 -3.60
CA PRO A 167 -6.69 3.78 -2.39
C PRO A 167 -7.77 4.85 -2.19
N LEU A 168 -8.15 5.53 -3.26
CA LEU A 168 -9.07 6.68 -3.22
C LEU A 168 -10.09 6.56 -4.37
N ASN A 169 -11.35 6.86 -4.07
CA ASN A 169 -12.41 6.99 -5.05
C ASN A 169 -13.31 8.19 -4.69
N ILE A 170 -13.75 8.95 -5.71
CA ILE A 170 -14.53 10.18 -5.54
C ILE A 170 -15.96 9.91 -6.02
#